data_AF-A0AAJ7S364-F1
#
_entry.id   AF-A0AAJ7S364-F1
#
_cell.length_a   1.000
_cell.length_b   1.000
_cell.length_c   1.000
_cell.angle_alpha   90.00
_cell.angle_beta   90.00
_cell.angle_gamma   90.00
#
_symmetry.space_group_name_H-M   'P 1'
#
loop_
_entity.id
_entity.type
_entity.pdbx_description
1 polymer ?
#
loop_
_entity_poly.entity_id
_entity_poly.type
_entity_poly.pdbx_seq_one_letter_code
_entity_poly.pdbx_strand_id
1 'polypeptide(L)'
;MKYEIAAQIFLATVRAARQHREFSMLALDEQNRILRRGWAAAFVLRAAVWPIDLAIFWKTNTADVIHERADVISAARNIISTIRPDPVEFSILETLLLCRPEIAETMNSFRLMARATDIAVETLARHLANRNQSSARTIKLMLVLPVLTAFCPRELAADLFAPIIGDVNLEKVIASVR
;
A
#
# COMPACT_ATOMS: atom_id res chain seq x y z
N MET A 1 -0.67 -9.56 -20.98
CA MET A 1 -1.91 -9.46 -20.17
C MET A 1 -1.65 -9.38 -18.66
N LYS A 2 -0.97 -10.34 -18.02
CA LYS A 2 -0.70 -10.29 -16.56
C LYS A 2 -0.01 -8.97 -16.16
N TYR A 3 1.17 -8.73 -16.71
CA TYR A 3 1.98 -7.54 -16.44
C TYR A 3 1.27 -6.18 -16.60
N GLU A 4 0.35 -6.08 -17.57
CA GLU A 4 -0.46 -4.88 -17.79
C GLU A 4 -1.42 -4.61 -16.61
N ILE A 5 -2.00 -5.65 -16.02
CA ILE A 5 -2.85 -5.52 -14.82
C ILE A 5 -2.03 -4.99 -13.64
N ALA A 6 -0.80 -5.49 -13.44
CA ALA A 6 0.07 -4.95 -12.40
C ALA A 6 0.37 -3.46 -12.62
N ALA A 7 0.63 -3.04 -13.87
CA ALA A 7 0.83 -1.63 -14.20
C ALA A 7 -0.43 -0.79 -13.95
N GLN A 8 -1.62 -1.30 -14.26
CA GLN A 8 -2.89 -0.63 -13.98
C GLN A 8 -3.14 -0.46 -12.48
N ILE A 9 -2.90 -1.51 -11.67
CA ILE A 9 -3.01 -1.45 -10.21
C ILE A 9 -2.01 -0.44 -9.65
N PHE A 10 -0.78 -0.44 -10.16
CA PHE A 10 0.24 0.53 -9.76
C PHE A 10 -0.18 1.97 -10.05
N LEU A 11 -0.63 2.26 -11.28
CA LEU A 11 -1.13 3.58 -11.64
C LEU A 11 -2.32 4.00 -10.77
N ALA A 12 -3.26 3.08 -10.51
CA ALA A 12 -4.39 3.32 -9.61
C ALA A 12 -3.92 3.60 -8.17
N THR A 13 -2.89 2.88 -7.69
CA THR A 13 -2.27 3.10 -6.39
C THR A 13 -1.69 4.51 -6.27
N VAL A 14 -0.87 4.92 -7.23
CA VAL A 14 -0.23 6.23 -7.20
C VAL A 14 -1.25 7.36 -7.32
N ARG A 15 -2.23 7.24 -8.24
CA ARG A 15 -3.30 8.23 -8.40
C ARG A 15 -4.12 8.39 -7.13
N ALA A 16 -4.53 7.28 -6.54
CA ALA A 16 -5.38 7.34 -5.36
C ALA A 16 -4.61 7.79 -4.12
N ALA A 17 -3.31 7.51 -4.00
CA ALA A 17 -2.47 8.12 -2.98
C ALA A 17 -2.43 9.66 -3.13
N ARG A 18 -2.26 10.17 -4.35
CA ARG A 18 -2.25 11.63 -4.63
C ARG A 18 -3.59 12.31 -4.34
N GLN A 19 -4.68 11.58 -4.52
CA GLN A 19 -6.04 12.04 -4.23
C GLN A 19 -6.45 11.79 -2.77
N HIS A 20 -5.62 11.10 -1.99
CA HIS A 20 -5.92 10.77 -0.60
C HIS A 20 -5.91 12.04 0.26
N ARG A 21 -7.04 12.31 0.92
CA ARG A 21 -7.33 13.56 1.64
C ARG A 21 -6.18 14.10 2.48
N GLU A 22 -5.59 13.25 3.31
CA GLU A 22 -4.53 13.67 4.23
C GLU A 22 -3.15 13.73 3.56
N PHE A 23 -2.90 12.86 2.57
CA PHE A 23 -1.60 12.78 1.90
C PHE A 23 -1.41 13.92 0.90
N SER A 24 -2.50 14.35 0.25
CA SER A 24 -2.50 15.46 -0.71
C SER A 24 -2.16 16.82 -0.08
N MET A 25 -2.18 16.93 1.26
CA MET A 25 -1.79 18.16 1.97
C MET A 25 -0.26 18.39 1.96
N LEU A 26 0.52 17.35 1.68
CA LEU A 26 1.98 17.44 1.59
C LEU A 26 2.40 18.09 0.27
N ALA A 27 3.59 18.69 0.24
CA ALA A 27 4.13 19.20 -1.01
C ALA A 27 4.37 18.05 -2.01
N LEU A 28 4.21 18.31 -3.31
CA LEU A 28 4.36 17.28 -4.36
C LEU A 28 5.72 16.56 -4.28
N ASP A 29 6.79 17.28 -3.97
CA ASP A 29 8.12 16.69 -3.82
C ASP A 29 8.22 15.76 -2.60
N GLU A 30 7.55 16.10 -1.50
CA GLU A 30 7.46 15.25 -0.31
C GLU A 30 6.63 14.00 -0.61
N GLN A 31 5.48 14.16 -1.28
CA GLN A 31 4.65 13.04 -1.74
C GLN A 31 5.45 12.07 -2.62
N ASN A 32 6.23 12.60 -3.57
CA ASN A 32 7.09 11.80 -4.44
C ASN A 32 8.12 11.01 -3.62
N ARG A 33 8.81 11.63 -2.67
CA ARG A 33 9.81 10.95 -1.82
C ARG A 33 9.19 9.82 -1.01
N ILE A 34 8.03 10.06 -0.40
CA ILE A 34 7.32 9.06 0.39
C ILE A 34 6.87 7.89 -0.49
N LEU A 35 6.26 8.18 -1.65
CA LEU A 35 5.81 7.14 -2.57
C LEU A 35 6.97 6.30 -3.09
N ARG A 36 8.13 6.88 -3.42
CA ARG A 36 9.31 6.11 -3.84
C ARG A 36 9.73 5.06 -2.80
N ARG A 37 9.56 5.37 -1.51
CA ARG A 37 9.94 4.49 -0.40
C ARG A 37 8.82 3.54 0.03
N GLY A 38 7.56 3.90 -0.19
CA GLY A 38 6.39 3.25 0.43
C GLY A 38 5.30 2.76 -0.52
N TRP A 39 5.42 2.95 -1.83
CA TRP A 39 4.35 2.57 -2.77
C TRP A 39 4.01 1.07 -2.72
N ALA A 40 4.98 0.22 -2.39
CA ALA A 40 4.80 -1.23 -2.36
C ALA A 40 3.68 -1.65 -1.40
N ALA A 41 3.65 -1.10 -0.19
CA ALA A 41 2.63 -1.44 0.78
C ALA A 41 1.22 -1.04 0.33
N ALA A 42 1.09 0.18 -0.22
CA ALA A 42 -0.18 0.68 -0.78
C ALA A 42 -0.62 -0.11 -2.02
N PHE A 43 0.33 -0.57 -2.82
CA PHE A 43 0.10 -1.43 -3.98
C PHE A 43 -0.39 -2.81 -3.55
N VAL A 44 0.25 -3.44 -2.56
CA VAL A 44 -0.16 -4.77 -2.08
C VAL A 44 -1.53 -4.72 -1.41
N LEU A 45 -1.82 -3.68 -0.61
CA LEU A 45 -3.15 -3.48 -0.03
C LEU A 45 -4.24 -3.44 -1.11
N ARG A 46 -3.98 -2.68 -2.17
CA ARG A 46 -4.86 -2.60 -3.34
C ARG A 46 -4.95 -3.94 -4.06
N ALA A 47 -3.83 -4.50 -4.48
CA ALA A 47 -3.77 -5.80 -5.15
C ALA A 47 -4.56 -6.90 -4.44
N ALA A 48 -4.55 -6.90 -3.10
CA ALA A 48 -5.26 -7.88 -2.29
C ALA A 48 -6.80 -7.81 -2.42
N VAL A 49 -7.36 -6.63 -2.73
CA VAL A 49 -8.81 -6.45 -2.97
C VAL A 49 -9.19 -6.54 -4.44
N TRP A 50 -8.22 -6.61 -5.36
CA TRP A 50 -8.51 -6.81 -6.78
C TRP A 50 -9.02 -8.24 -7.05
N PRO A 51 -9.96 -8.41 -7.99
CA PRO A 51 -10.55 -9.72 -8.29
C PRO A 51 -9.53 -10.75 -8.81
N ILE A 52 -8.38 -10.30 -9.32
CA ILE A 52 -7.33 -11.15 -9.89
C ILE A 52 -6.24 -11.40 -8.84
N ASP A 53 -5.87 -12.66 -8.64
CA ASP A 53 -4.76 -13.04 -7.76
C ASP A 53 -3.42 -12.70 -8.43
N LEU A 54 -2.66 -11.77 -7.83
CA LEU A 54 -1.35 -11.38 -8.35
C LEU A 54 -0.24 -12.40 -8.03
N ALA A 55 -0.49 -13.45 -7.25
CA ALA A 55 0.47 -14.53 -7.07
C ALA A 55 0.77 -15.29 -8.38
N ILE A 56 -0.15 -15.22 -9.36
CA ILE A 56 0.02 -15.85 -10.69
C ILE A 56 1.19 -15.28 -11.51
N PHE A 57 1.74 -14.13 -11.12
CA PHE A 57 2.86 -13.47 -11.80
C PHE A 57 4.19 -14.13 -11.46
N TRP A 58 4.26 -14.74 -10.29
CA TRP A 58 5.49 -15.31 -9.72
C TRP A 58 5.55 -16.83 -9.80
N LYS A 59 4.40 -17.50 -9.82
CA LYS A 59 4.32 -18.97 -9.99
C LYS A 59 4.92 -19.50 -11.31
N THR A 60 5.16 -18.64 -12.30
CA THR A 60 5.71 -19.01 -13.61
C THR A 60 7.24 -18.99 -13.70
N ASN A 61 7.95 -18.40 -12.73
CA ASN A 61 9.42 -18.42 -12.72
C ASN A 61 9.94 -19.43 -11.70
N THR A 62 10.78 -20.36 -12.15
CA THR A 62 11.32 -21.50 -11.40
C THR A 62 12.46 -21.16 -10.44
N ALA A 63 12.53 -19.93 -9.93
CA ALA A 63 13.53 -19.53 -8.93
C ALA A 63 12.91 -19.55 -7.53
N ASP A 64 13.50 -20.29 -6.59
CA ASP A 64 12.99 -20.49 -5.23
C ASP A 64 12.65 -19.17 -4.49
N VAL A 65 13.46 -18.12 -4.70
CA VAL A 65 13.27 -16.78 -4.10
C VAL A 65 12.01 -16.06 -4.63
N ILE A 66 11.55 -16.40 -5.83
CA ILE A 66 10.32 -15.84 -6.42
C ILE A 66 9.10 -16.57 -5.86
N HIS A 67 9.23 -17.86 -5.50
CA HIS A 67 8.15 -18.64 -4.89
C HIS A 67 7.80 -18.14 -3.49
N GLU A 68 8.80 -17.93 -2.64
CA GLU A 68 8.61 -17.41 -1.28
C GLU A 68 7.90 -16.04 -1.30
N ARG A 69 8.28 -15.15 -2.21
CA ARG A 69 7.64 -13.83 -2.37
C ARG A 69 6.20 -13.90 -2.88
N ALA A 70 5.92 -14.86 -3.77
CA ALA A 70 4.55 -15.16 -4.20
C ALA A 70 3.67 -15.57 -3.02
N ASP A 71 4.23 -16.37 -2.13
CA ASP A 71 3.54 -16.85 -0.95
C ASP A 71 3.22 -15.70 0.01
N VAL A 72 4.11 -14.72 0.19
CA VAL A 72 3.84 -13.56 1.07
C VAL A 72 2.71 -12.67 0.53
N ILE A 73 2.62 -12.39 -0.78
CA ILE A 73 1.46 -11.64 -1.32
C ILE A 73 0.18 -12.47 -1.23
N SER A 74 0.26 -13.77 -1.51
CA SER A 74 -0.91 -14.64 -1.37
C SER A 74 -1.39 -14.66 0.08
N ALA A 75 -0.47 -14.62 1.06
CA ALA A 75 -0.76 -14.50 2.47
C ALA A 75 -1.39 -13.15 2.81
N ALA A 76 -0.84 -12.03 2.30
CA ALA A 76 -1.42 -10.70 2.48
C ALA A 76 -2.85 -10.64 1.92
N ARG A 77 -3.08 -11.21 0.73
CA ARG A 77 -4.41 -11.36 0.12
C ARG A 77 -5.33 -12.21 1.00
N ASN A 78 -4.87 -13.35 1.49
CA ASN A 78 -5.65 -14.22 2.37
C ASN A 78 -6.06 -13.50 3.65
N ILE A 79 -5.14 -12.76 4.28
CA ILE A 79 -5.42 -11.97 5.49
C ILE A 79 -6.46 -10.89 5.21
N ILE A 80 -6.29 -10.10 4.14
CA ILE A 80 -7.21 -9.01 3.78
C ILE A 80 -8.58 -9.58 3.39
N SER A 81 -8.63 -10.69 2.65
CA SER A 81 -9.88 -11.36 2.26
C SER A 81 -10.63 -12.01 3.43
N THR A 82 -9.91 -12.33 4.52
CA THR A 82 -10.48 -12.85 5.78
C THR A 82 -11.03 -11.71 6.63
N ILE A 83 -10.30 -10.59 6.74
CA ILE A 83 -10.71 -9.43 7.54
C ILE A 83 -11.89 -8.71 6.88
N ARG A 84 -11.87 -8.63 5.54
CA ARG A 84 -12.81 -7.88 4.69
C ARG A 84 -12.99 -6.46 5.22
N PRO A 85 -11.96 -5.61 5.10
CA PRO A 85 -12.09 -4.23 5.52
C PRO A 85 -13.19 -3.56 4.71
N ASP A 86 -14.07 -2.84 5.38
CA ASP A 86 -15.03 -1.97 4.72
C ASP A 86 -14.34 -0.72 4.16
N PRO A 87 -15.03 0.13 3.37
CA PRO A 87 -14.39 1.30 2.75
C PRO A 87 -13.75 2.28 3.75
N VAL A 88 -14.29 2.40 4.96
CA VAL A 88 -13.74 3.30 6.00
C VAL A 88 -12.46 2.69 6.57
N GLU A 89 -12.51 1.42 6.94
CA GLU A 89 -11.34 0.68 7.43
C GLU A 89 -10.23 0.62 6.39
N PHE A 90 -10.58 0.44 5.11
CA PHE A 90 -9.63 0.47 4.01
C PHE A 90 -8.96 1.84 3.89
N SER A 91 -9.73 2.94 3.87
CA SER A 91 -9.16 4.29 3.81
C SER A 91 -8.28 4.63 5.03
N ILE A 92 -8.60 4.09 6.20
CA ILE A 92 -7.76 4.21 7.40
C ILE A 92 -6.44 3.48 7.21
N LEU A 93 -6.46 2.23 6.72
CA LEU A 93 -5.24 1.48 6.43
C LEU A 93 -4.36 2.23 5.41
N GLU A 94 -4.97 2.83 4.39
CA GLU A 94 -4.24 3.68 3.44
C GLU A 94 -3.59 4.89 4.09
N THR A 95 -4.32 5.57 4.98
CA THR A 95 -3.77 6.71 5.73
C THR A 95 -2.55 6.27 6.52
N LEU A 96 -2.63 5.15 7.23
CA LEU A 96 -1.53 4.64 8.06
C LEU A 96 -0.32 4.16 7.24
N LEU A 97 -0.54 3.72 6.00
CA LEU A 97 0.55 3.34 5.08
C LEU A 97 1.22 4.56 4.42
N LEU A 98 0.44 5.58 4.06
CA LEU A 98 0.92 6.76 3.33
C LEU A 98 1.49 7.85 4.26
N CYS A 99 0.85 8.09 5.40
CA CYS A 99 1.15 9.19 6.31
C CYS A 99 2.03 8.73 7.48
N ARG A 100 3.21 8.17 7.18
CA ARG A 100 4.16 7.67 8.17
C ARG A 100 5.10 8.78 8.68
N PRO A 101 4.90 9.34 9.90
CA PRO A 101 5.70 10.46 10.38
C PRO A 101 7.20 10.13 10.53
N GLU A 102 7.55 8.87 10.78
CA GLU A 102 8.93 8.41 10.96
C GLU A 102 9.81 8.49 9.71
N ILE A 103 9.21 8.67 8.52
CA ILE A 103 9.94 8.86 7.26
C ILE A 103 9.89 10.31 6.75
N ALA A 104 9.27 11.22 7.50
CA ALA A 104 9.19 12.63 7.16
C ALA A 104 10.58 13.30 7.20
N GLU A 105 10.85 14.15 6.21
CA GLU A 105 12.14 14.87 6.08
C GLU A 105 12.05 16.32 6.58
N THR A 106 10.84 16.83 6.82
CA THR A 106 10.60 18.20 7.29
C THR A 106 9.72 18.20 8.53
N MET A 107 9.88 19.19 9.41
CA MET A 107 9.03 19.31 10.60
C MET A 107 7.56 19.54 10.22
N ASN A 108 7.29 20.20 9.09
CA ASN A 108 5.93 20.42 8.62
C ASN A 108 5.28 19.11 8.15
N SER A 109 5.96 18.32 7.33
CA SER A 109 5.47 17.02 6.87
C SER A 109 5.30 16.03 8.03
N PHE A 110 6.23 16.02 9.00
CA PHE A 110 6.09 15.25 10.23
C PHE A 110 4.79 15.59 10.97
N ARG A 111 4.51 16.87 11.19
CA ARG A 111 3.28 17.33 11.87
C ARG A 111 2.01 16.94 11.11
N LEU A 112 2.00 17.10 9.79
CA LEU A 112 0.85 16.73 8.96
C LEU A 112 0.60 15.22 9.00
N MET A 113 1.63 14.40 8.85
CA MET A 113 1.53 12.95 8.88
C MET A 113 1.16 12.39 10.27
N ALA A 114 1.74 12.94 11.33
CA ALA A 114 1.40 12.57 12.70
C ALA A 114 -0.08 12.86 12.99
N ARG A 115 -0.55 14.06 12.62
CA ARG A 115 -1.96 14.44 12.75
C ARG A 115 -2.88 13.51 11.94
N ALA A 116 -2.52 13.19 10.70
CA ALA A 116 -3.28 12.27 9.86
C ALA A 116 -3.38 10.87 10.49
N THR A 117 -2.27 10.39 11.07
CA THR A 117 -2.22 9.12 11.80
C THR A 117 -3.14 9.14 13.03
N ASP A 118 -3.06 10.19 13.86
CA ASP A 118 -3.90 10.33 15.06
C ASP A 118 -5.39 10.34 14.69
N ILE A 119 -5.76 11.13 13.67
CA ILE A 119 -7.14 11.20 13.17
C ILE A 119 -7.60 9.84 12.63
N ALA A 120 -6.74 9.11 11.92
CA ALA A 120 -7.07 7.78 11.38
C ALA A 120 -7.32 6.76 12.49
N VAL A 121 -6.48 6.74 13.54
CA VAL A 121 -6.65 5.87 14.70
C VAL A 121 -7.92 6.21 15.48
N GLU A 122 -8.18 7.50 15.73
CA GLU A 122 -9.40 7.94 16.41
C GLU A 122 -10.66 7.59 15.59
N THR A 123 -10.60 7.80 14.28
CA THR A 123 -11.69 7.47 13.36
C THR A 123 -11.96 5.97 13.34
N LEU A 124 -10.91 5.14 13.37
CA LEU A 124 -11.07 3.69 13.47
C LEU A 124 -11.75 3.28 14.76
N ALA A 125 -11.27 3.79 15.90
CA ALA A 125 -11.82 3.48 17.21
C ALA A 125 -13.31 3.83 17.27
N ARG A 126 -13.68 5.03 16.77
CA ARG A 126 -15.07 5.48 16.71
C ARG A 126 -15.92 4.63 15.77
N HIS A 127 -15.41 4.31 14.58
CA HIS A 127 -16.11 3.50 13.58
C HIS A 127 -16.41 2.08 14.09
N LEU A 128 -15.44 1.45 14.75
CA LEU A 128 -15.59 0.11 15.31
C LEU A 128 -16.52 0.09 16.53
N ALA A 129 -16.44 1.11 17.40
CA ALA A 129 -17.35 1.27 18.53
C ALA A 129 -18.81 1.40 18.07
N ASN A 130 -19.06 2.25 17.05
CA ASN A 130 -20.41 2.46 16.49
C ASN A 130 -21.02 1.19 15.86
N ARG A 131 -20.18 0.23 15.46
CA ARG A 131 -20.60 -1.04 14.86
C ARG A 131 -20.60 -2.22 15.84
N ASN A 132 -20.45 -1.94 17.14
CA ASN A 132 -20.32 -2.95 18.20
C ASN A 132 -19.28 -4.04 17.86
N GLN A 133 -18.20 -3.66 17.17
CA GLN A 133 -17.14 -4.59 16.79
C GLN A 133 -16.21 -4.85 17.98
N SER A 134 -15.64 -6.06 18.02
CA SER A 134 -14.70 -6.43 19.08
C SER A 134 -13.36 -5.71 18.94
N SER A 135 -12.69 -5.47 20.07
CA SER A 135 -11.30 -4.98 20.10
C SER A 135 -10.34 -5.87 19.30
N ALA A 136 -10.67 -7.15 19.15
CA ALA A 136 -9.95 -8.08 18.30
C ALA A 136 -9.95 -7.67 16.81
N ARG A 137 -11.00 -6.99 16.31
CA ARG A 137 -11.01 -6.47 14.93
C ARG A 137 -10.00 -5.34 14.75
N THR A 138 -9.90 -4.43 15.71
CA THR A 138 -8.88 -3.36 15.71
C THR A 138 -7.47 -3.95 15.62
N ILE A 139 -7.17 -4.94 16.47
CA ILE A 139 -5.87 -5.61 16.50
C ILE A 139 -5.60 -6.29 15.16
N LYS A 140 -6.57 -7.04 14.61
CA LYS A 140 -6.43 -7.70 13.31
C LYS A 140 -6.14 -6.71 12.19
N LEU A 141 -6.84 -5.57 12.14
CA LEU A 141 -6.59 -4.52 11.15
C LEU A 141 -5.16 -3.94 11.30
N MET A 142 -4.72 -3.67 12.53
CA MET A 142 -3.37 -3.14 12.78
C MET A 142 -2.27 -4.14 12.42
N LEU A 143 -2.50 -5.44 12.63
CA LEU A 143 -1.57 -6.51 12.25
C LEU A 143 -1.43 -6.69 10.73
N VAL A 144 -2.30 -6.10 9.91
CA VAL A 144 -2.14 -6.07 8.45
C VAL A 144 -0.98 -5.16 8.04
N LEU A 145 -0.77 -4.04 8.74
CA LEU A 145 0.27 -3.06 8.40
C LEU A 145 1.68 -3.66 8.29
N PRO A 146 2.20 -4.42 9.29
CA PRO A 146 3.54 -5.00 9.19
C PRO A 146 3.68 -5.95 8.00
N VAL A 147 2.64 -6.75 7.71
CA VAL A 147 2.61 -7.66 6.55
C VAL A 147 2.75 -6.87 5.25
N LEU A 148 2.02 -5.75 5.12
CA LEU A 148 2.08 -4.90 3.94
C LEU A 148 3.39 -4.13 3.80
N THR A 149 4.03 -3.78 4.92
CA THR A 149 5.31 -3.05 4.90
C THR A 149 6.54 -3.94 4.74
N ALA A 150 6.37 -5.28 4.77
CA ALA A 150 7.47 -6.22 4.59
C ALA A 150 8.02 -6.23 3.15
N PHE A 151 7.28 -5.68 2.18
CA PHE A 151 7.67 -5.71 0.78
C PHE A 151 8.66 -4.60 0.41
N CYS A 152 9.81 -5.00 -0.14
CA CYS A 152 10.79 -4.09 -0.70
C CYS A 152 10.30 -3.51 -2.05
N PRO A 153 10.15 -2.19 -2.20
CA PRO A 153 9.67 -1.60 -3.46
C PRO A 153 10.59 -1.86 -4.65
N ARG A 154 11.92 -1.98 -4.43
CA ARG A 154 12.89 -2.25 -5.50
C ARG A 154 12.72 -3.66 -6.06
N GLU A 155 12.60 -4.64 -5.18
CA GLU A 155 12.38 -6.04 -5.55
C GLU A 155 11.03 -6.21 -6.25
N LEU A 156 9.97 -5.63 -5.68
CA LEU A 156 8.64 -5.68 -6.28
C LEU A 156 8.61 -5.04 -7.67
N ALA A 157 9.37 -3.96 -7.88
CA ALA A 157 9.51 -3.34 -9.19
C ALA A 157 10.25 -4.23 -10.19
N ALA A 158 11.35 -4.85 -9.76
CA ALA A 158 12.12 -5.76 -10.61
C ALA A 158 11.26 -6.94 -11.08
N ASP A 159 10.47 -7.52 -10.18
CA ASP A 159 9.69 -8.71 -10.52
C ASP A 159 8.44 -8.39 -11.37
N LEU A 160 7.75 -7.27 -11.08
CA LEU A 160 6.48 -6.93 -11.74
C LEU A 160 6.63 -6.06 -12.98
N PHE A 161 7.62 -5.17 -13.01
CA PHE A 161 7.70 -4.13 -14.03
C PHE A 161 8.91 -4.24 -14.96
N ALA A 162 10.04 -4.82 -14.53
CA ALA A 162 11.19 -5.01 -15.42
C ALA A 162 10.83 -5.71 -16.75
N PRO A 163 9.91 -6.72 -16.78
CA PRO A 163 9.48 -7.34 -18.03
C PRO A 163 8.69 -6.42 -18.99
N ILE A 164 8.16 -5.29 -18.51
CA ILE A 164 7.30 -4.36 -19.26
C ILE A 164 8.08 -3.12 -19.69
N ILE A 165 8.75 -2.50 -18.72
CA ILE A 165 9.34 -1.17 -18.85
C ILE A 165 10.87 -1.23 -18.84
N GLY A 166 11.48 -2.42 -18.74
CA GLY A 166 12.93 -2.57 -18.68
C GLY A 166 13.54 -1.83 -17.49
N ASP A 167 14.62 -1.08 -17.73
CA ASP A 167 15.34 -0.28 -16.73
C ASP A 167 14.73 1.13 -16.53
N VAL A 168 13.47 1.34 -16.93
CA VAL A 168 12.79 2.61 -16.66
C VAL A 168 12.68 2.81 -15.16
N ASN A 169 13.29 3.90 -14.67
CA ASN A 169 13.21 4.28 -13.28
C ASN A 169 11.74 4.55 -12.89
N LEU A 170 11.14 3.62 -12.13
CA LEU A 170 9.77 3.69 -11.63
C LEU A 170 9.49 4.99 -10.85
N GLU A 171 10.53 5.62 -10.28
CA GLU A 171 10.43 6.92 -9.64
C GLU A 171 10.00 8.03 -10.60
N LYS A 172 10.43 7.96 -11.88
CA LYS A 172 9.97 8.88 -12.93
C LYS A 172 8.51 8.63 -13.25
N VAL A 173 8.07 7.37 -13.25
CA VAL A 173 6.66 7.00 -13.44
C VAL A 173 5.83 7.59 -12.30
N ILE A 174 6.22 7.38 -11.04
CA ILE A 174 5.54 7.95 -9.86
C ILE A 174 5.41 9.48 -9.99
N ALA A 175 6.47 10.17 -10.39
CA ALA A 175 6.47 11.62 -10.56
C ALA A 175 5.59 12.09 -11.73
N SER A 176 5.42 11.27 -12.77
CA SER A 176 4.60 11.60 -13.95
C SER A 176 3.10 11.41 -13.75
N VAL A 177 2.70 10.55 -12.80
CA VAL A 177 1.29 10.36 -12.44
C VAL A 177 0.81 11.60 -11.70
N ARG A 178 -0.35 12.14 -12.07
CA ARG A 178 -1.02 13.24 -11.37
C ARG A 178 -2.20 12.72 -10.58
#